data_AF-A0A3D3PQG0-F1
#
_entry.id   AF-A0A3D3PQG0-F1
#
_cell.length_a   1.000
_cell.length_b   1.000
_cell.length_c   1.000
_cell.angle_alpha   90.00
_cell.angle_beta   90.00
_cell.angle_gamma   90.00
#
_symmetry.space_group_name_H-M   'P 1'
#
loop_
_entity.id
_entity.type
_entity.pdbx_description
1 polymer ?
#
loop_
_entity_poly.entity_id
_entity_poly.type
_entity_poly.pdbx_seq_one_letter_code
_entity_poly.pdbx_strand_id
1 'polypeptide(L)'
;MPYLAEIILPAGTRAVSVLDIPNLLADAIHPRLPEGHPEIIIGLYKRALNEHGQPAGEREPLTAVVDTDSLSDEEHQKHITKFLGLDWKPGDALPFASDWDYLSVVWSGLPPFRTGITLDEWKPYAEAYERYHIKPPWKLTEDSFSGELYSLLYHDQAKRLHAKEIAKAVARGELVVRSKMTLLPEAMAIEDKLLDAIVFIEDFRLYAATFHIGVTVAELSQREKRKALDAAGLKHISAAPPPITPLRGSSYSPPRKPEPLPLPGTDWELWRHMPKATITEAVAVSLDIEPSALKSGCGYAEPGKEFDRRIKLACAYVNDAGPLRPQGPLGHMHLFGGPIAAVVSMPEFAKWALSMGWTLPEQFPIFKDSVHQPVATETVPASSTLLRVALQRLVKNEVQKLNPPAPPSDGAAEATDKPGNNWDEYGLRRLLKERNGGMTQQQLADKYEVSRQRIAFLLTEAEDQLKPRNASPFDPLNRRNGKK
;
A
#
# COMPACT_ATOMS: atom_id res chain seq x y z
N MET A 1 -9.70 -22.19 -2.20
CA MET A 1 -9.76 -20.76 -1.81
C MET A 1 -10.70 -20.05 -2.77
N PRO A 2 -11.70 -19.28 -2.30
CA PRO A 2 -12.44 -18.38 -3.19
C PRO A 2 -11.47 -17.37 -3.82
N TYR A 3 -11.61 -17.10 -5.10
CA TYR A 3 -10.84 -16.05 -5.78
C TYR A 3 -11.29 -14.67 -5.28
N LEU A 4 -10.35 -13.72 -5.15
CA LEU A 4 -10.64 -12.33 -4.77
C LEU A 4 -11.31 -11.56 -5.92
N ALA A 5 -10.95 -11.90 -7.14
CA ALA A 5 -11.51 -11.33 -8.36
C ALA A 5 -11.57 -12.39 -9.48
N GLU A 6 -12.36 -12.13 -10.52
CA GLU A 6 -12.52 -13.03 -11.66
C GLU A 6 -12.37 -12.26 -12.98
N ILE A 7 -11.51 -12.77 -13.87
CA ILE A 7 -11.37 -12.32 -15.25
C ILE A 7 -12.22 -13.23 -16.14
N ILE A 8 -13.23 -12.65 -16.79
CA ILE A 8 -14.07 -13.36 -17.75
C ILE A 8 -13.60 -13.02 -19.17
N LEU A 9 -12.91 -13.95 -19.81
CA LEU A 9 -12.44 -13.82 -21.18
C LEU A 9 -13.56 -14.10 -22.19
N PRO A 10 -13.53 -13.47 -23.39
CA PRO A 10 -14.53 -13.74 -24.43
C PRO A 10 -14.62 -15.22 -24.82
N ALA A 11 -15.80 -15.65 -25.25
CA ALA A 11 -16.04 -17.02 -25.60
C ALA A 11 -15.14 -17.49 -26.76
N GLY A 12 -14.54 -18.68 -26.62
CA GLY A 12 -13.63 -19.23 -27.63
C GLY A 12 -12.20 -18.67 -27.61
N THR A 13 -11.87 -17.78 -26.66
CA THR A 13 -10.49 -17.36 -26.41
C THR A 13 -9.66 -18.61 -26.09
N ARG A 14 -8.51 -18.78 -26.76
CA ARG A 14 -7.57 -19.90 -26.53
C ARG A 14 -6.23 -19.43 -25.97
N ALA A 15 -5.88 -18.18 -26.24
CA ALA A 15 -4.67 -17.53 -25.80
C ALA A 15 -4.95 -16.05 -25.56
N VAL A 16 -4.15 -15.43 -24.69
CA VAL A 16 -4.12 -13.98 -24.45
C VAL A 16 -2.77 -13.44 -24.90
N SER A 17 -2.73 -12.21 -25.42
CA SER A 17 -1.45 -11.54 -25.67
C SER A 17 -0.78 -11.23 -24.34
N VAL A 18 0.54 -11.40 -24.27
CA VAL A 18 1.30 -10.99 -23.08
C VAL A 18 1.12 -9.51 -22.77
N LEU A 19 0.96 -8.67 -23.80
CA LEU A 19 0.70 -7.23 -23.67
C LEU A 19 -0.62 -6.92 -22.94
N ASP A 20 -1.62 -7.80 -23.07
CA ASP A 20 -2.95 -7.59 -22.51
C ASP A 20 -3.04 -8.05 -21.05
N ILE A 21 -2.20 -9.01 -20.62
CA ILE A 21 -2.24 -9.61 -19.28
C ILE A 21 -2.14 -8.54 -18.17
N PRO A 22 -1.23 -7.55 -18.20
CA PRO A 22 -1.20 -6.51 -17.17
C PRO A 22 -2.50 -5.71 -17.06
N ASN A 23 -3.15 -5.41 -18.19
CA ASN A 23 -4.43 -4.70 -18.16
C ASN A 23 -5.52 -5.59 -17.57
N LEU A 24 -5.60 -6.86 -17.99
CA LEU A 24 -6.60 -7.81 -17.48
C LEU A 24 -6.47 -8.03 -15.96
N LEU A 25 -5.25 -8.13 -15.44
CA LEU A 25 -5.00 -8.25 -14.00
C LEU A 25 -5.32 -6.94 -13.27
N ALA A 26 -4.91 -5.79 -13.81
CA ALA A 26 -5.22 -4.49 -13.23
C ALA A 26 -6.74 -4.22 -13.20
N ASP A 27 -7.47 -4.56 -14.26
CA ASP A 27 -8.93 -4.44 -14.34
C ASP A 27 -9.64 -5.32 -13.30
N ALA A 28 -9.10 -6.52 -13.03
CA ALA A 28 -9.67 -7.44 -12.04
C ALA A 28 -9.47 -6.94 -10.60
N ILE A 29 -8.29 -6.38 -10.28
CA ILE A 29 -7.94 -5.92 -8.93
C ILE A 29 -8.48 -4.51 -8.66
N HIS A 30 -8.37 -3.63 -9.65
CA HIS A 30 -8.73 -2.21 -9.58
C HIS A 30 -9.64 -1.87 -10.77
N PRO A 31 -10.91 -2.34 -10.75
CA PRO A 31 -11.84 -2.06 -11.83
C PRO A 31 -11.99 -0.55 -12.00
N ARG A 32 -12.00 -0.10 -13.26
CA ARG A 32 -12.28 1.29 -13.60
C ARG A 32 -13.67 1.65 -13.10
N LEU A 33 -13.73 2.64 -12.24
CA LEU A 33 -15.00 3.19 -11.78
C LEU A 33 -15.67 3.92 -12.95
N PRO A 34 -16.99 3.78 -13.15
CA PRO A 34 -17.70 4.53 -14.19
C PRO A 34 -17.57 6.04 -14.00
N GLU A 35 -17.60 6.78 -15.11
CA GLU A 35 -17.64 8.25 -15.09
C GLU A 35 -18.81 8.73 -14.21
N GLY A 36 -18.54 9.71 -13.34
CA GLY A 36 -19.54 10.27 -12.43
C GLY A 36 -19.64 9.60 -11.06
N HIS A 37 -18.65 8.78 -10.67
CA HIS A 37 -18.52 8.40 -9.26
C HIS A 37 -18.37 9.65 -8.37
N PRO A 38 -19.09 9.72 -7.24
CA PRO A 38 -19.01 10.88 -6.36
C PRO A 38 -17.58 11.05 -5.84
N GLU A 39 -17.12 12.30 -5.76
CA GLU A 39 -15.88 12.61 -5.06
C GLU A 39 -16.02 12.27 -3.59
N ILE A 40 -14.97 11.65 -3.05
CA ILE A 40 -14.92 11.19 -1.67
C ILE A 40 -13.86 12.01 -0.94
N ILE A 41 -14.21 12.54 0.22
CA ILE A 41 -13.28 13.22 1.11
C ILE A 41 -12.41 12.17 1.81
N ILE A 42 -11.12 12.14 1.49
CA ILE A 42 -10.20 11.18 2.11
C ILE A 42 -9.47 11.76 3.32
N GLY A 43 -9.41 13.09 3.40
CA GLY A 43 -8.70 13.78 4.47
C GLY A 43 -9.15 15.23 4.59
N LEU A 44 -8.92 15.77 5.78
CA LEU A 44 -9.11 17.17 6.10
C LEU A 44 -7.77 17.77 6.48
N TYR A 45 -7.52 18.96 5.97
CA TYR A 45 -6.26 19.67 6.14
C TYR A 45 -6.53 21.09 6.59
N LYS A 46 -5.60 21.61 7.39
CA LYS A 46 -5.54 23.04 7.70
C LYS A 46 -4.62 23.71 6.69
N ARG A 47 -5.02 24.89 6.25
CA ARG A 47 -4.22 25.76 5.39
C ARG A 47 -4.05 27.10 6.08
N ALA A 48 -2.81 27.50 6.34
CA ALA A 48 -2.55 28.79 6.96
C ALA A 48 -3.09 29.92 6.08
N LEU A 49 -3.52 31.01 6.70
CA LEU A 49 -3.95 32.22 6.01
C LEU A 49 -2.84 33.27 6.12
N ASN A 50 -2.59 34.01 5.04
CA ASN A 50 -1.74 35.20 5.10
C ASN A 50 -2.49 36.38 5.77
N GLU A 51 -1.79 37.51 5.92
CA GLU A 51 -2.33 38.75 6.49
C GLU A 51 -3.58 39.28 5.77
N HIS A 52 -3.82 38.85 4.53
CA HIS A 52 -4.99 39.20 3.73
C HIS A 52 -6.12 38.16 3.81
N GLY A 53 -6.00 37.15 4.67
CA GLY A 53 -6.97 36.07 4.81
C GLY A 53 -7.00 35.10 3.62
N GLN A 54 -5.99 35.13 2.75
CA GLN A 54 -5.86 34.22 1.61
C GLN A 54 -5.02 33.00 2.02
N PRO A 55 -5.30 31.81 1.46
CA PRO A 55 -4.54 30.61 1.79
C PRO A 55 -3.07 30.77 1.35
N ALA A 56 -2.15 30.63 2.30
CA ALA A 56 -0.72 30.70 2.10
C ALA A 56 -0.04 29.46 2.69
N GLY A 57 1.03 29.00 2.02
CA GLY A 57 1.80 27.84 2.48
C GLY A 57 1.25 26.47 2.08
N GLU A 58 1.92 25.45 2.61
CA GLU A 58 1.62 24.03 2.41
C GLU A 58 0.36 23.61 3.18
N ARG A 59 -0.26 22.50 2.76
CA ARG A 59 -1.38 21.90 3.48
C ARG A 59 -0.81 21.07 4.63
N GLU A 60 -1.32 21.25 5.83
CA GLU A 60 -0.95 20.43 6.99
C GLU A 60 -2.14 19.54 7.40
N PRO A 61 -1.91 18.26 7.74
CA PRO A 61 -3.00 17.42 8.24
C PRO A 61 -3.54 17.98 9.56
N LEU A 62 -4.84 17.80 9.81
CA LEU A 62 -5.42 18.15 11.12
C LEU A 62 -4.68 17.39 12.22
N THR A 63 -4.20 18.11 13.22
CA THR A 63 -3.46 17.48 14.32
C THR A 63 -4.43 16.77 15.25
N ALA A 64 -4.35 15.44 15.31
CA ALA A 64 -4.94 14.65 16.40
C ALA A 64 -4.25 15.05 17.71
N VAL A 65 -5.05 15.10 18.78
CA VAL A 65 -4.67 15.47 20.16
C VAL A 65 -3.17 15.30 20.44
N VAL A 66 -2.51 16.43 20.72
CA VAL A 66 -1.21 16.40 21.42
C VAL A 66 -1.51 15.81 22.79
N ASP A 67 -0.82 14.75 23.17
CA ASP A 67 -0.96 14.08 24.48
C ASP A 67 -0.91 15.14 25.60
N THR A 68 -2.09 15.52 26.11
CA THR A 68 -2.26 16.61 27.08
C THR A 68 -1.98 16.18 28.52
N ASP A 69 -1.52 14.94 28.73
CA ASP A 69 -1.03 14.41 30.01
C ASP A 69 0.13 15.21 30.64
N SER A 70 0.57 16.30 29.99
CA SER A 70 1.56 17.26 30.48
C SER A 70 0.99 18.59 30.99
N LEU A 71 -0.32 18.85 30.84
CA LEU A 71 -0.98 20.05 31.38
C LEU A 71 -1.66 19.71 32.70
N SER A 72 -1.40 20.52 33.73
CA SER A 72 -2.01 20.32 35.04
C SER A 72 -3.51 20.61 35.03
N ASP A 73 -4.29 19.93 35.86
CA ASP A 73 -5.74 20.17 36.03
C ASP A 73 -6.08 21.66 36.27
N GLU A 74 -5.16 22.39 36.89
CA GLU A 74 -5.26 23.84 37.17
C GLU A 74 -5.20 24.72 35.91
N GLU A 75 -4.42 24.32 34.90
CA GLU A 75 -4.32 25.02 33.61
C GLU A 75 -5.53 24.75 32.73
N HIS A 76 -6.08 23.53 32.81
CA HIS A 76 -7.34 23.18 32.16
C HIS A 76 -8.51 23.98 32.75
N GLN A 77 -8.60 24.08 34.09
CA GLN A 77 -9.64 24.87 34.77
C GLN A 77 -9.53 26.38 34.47
N LYS A 78 -8.31 26.93 34.39
CA LYS A 78 -8.09 28.34 34.01
C LYS A 78 -8.53 28.64 32.57
N HIS A 79 -8.34 27.69 31.64
CA HIS A 79 -8.80 27.83 30.26
C HIS A 79 -10.33 27.89 30.17
N ILE A 80 -11.03 27.02 30.90
CA ILE A 80 -12.51 26.99 30.94
C ILE A 80 -13.08 28.24 31.63
N THR A 81 -12.40 28.76 32.66
CA THR A 81 -12.89 29.95 33.38
C THR A 81 -12.72 31.23 32.56
N LYS A 82 -11.68 31.32 31.71
CA LYS A 82 -11.50 32.41 30.73
C LYS A 82 -12.51 32.31 29.57
N PHE A 83 -12.98 31.11 29.24
CA PHE A 83 -13.95 30.83 28.17
C PHE A 83 -15.36 31.40 28.42
N LEU A 84 -15.78 31.57 29.68
CA LEU A 84 -17.11 32.10 30.01
C LEU A 84 -17.17 33.64 30.16
N GLY A 85 -16.04 34.34 29.97
CA GLY A 85 -15.91 35.79 30.12
C GLY A 85 -15.28 36.44 28.89
N LEU A 86 -16.14 36.81 27.93
CA LEU A 86 -15.95 37.70 26.77
C LEU A 86 -14.73 38.65 26.84
N ASP A 87 -13.58 38.26 26.25
CA ASP A 87 -12.49 39.16 25.82
C ASP A 87 -11.43 38.40 25.00
N TRP A 88 -11.85 37.68 23.95
CA TRP A 88 -10.93 37.03 23.01
C TRP A 88 -10.52 38.01 21.90
N LYS A 89 -9.22 38.27 21.74
CA LYS A 89 -8.70 39.10 20.64
C LYS A 89 -8.17 38.23 19.50
N PRO A 90 -8.31 38.67 18.23
CA PRO A 90 -7.64 38.02 17.11
C PRO A 90 -6.12 37.89 17.39
N GLY A 91 -5.63 36.65 17.52
CA GLY A 91 -4.23 36.35 17.85
C GLY A 91 -4.01 35.58 19.17
N ASP A 92 -5.03 35.49 20.04
CA ASP A 92 -4.97 34.63 21.21
C ASP A 92 -5.07 33.15 20.82
N ALA A 93 -4.30 32.28 21.50
CA ALA A 93 -4.37 30.83 21.30
C ALA A 93 -5.82 30.33 21.43
N LEU A 94 -6.20 29.43 20.53
CA LEU A 94 -7.54 28.84 20.53
C LEU A 94 -7.77 28.06 21.85
N PRO A 95 -8.97 28.14 22.44
CA PRO A 95 -9.28 27.48 23.72
C PRO A 95 -9.48 25.96 23.59
N PHE A 96 -8.95 25.35 22.53
CA PHE A 96 -9.14 23.95 22.20
C PHE A 96 -7.80 23.22 22.30
N ALA A 97 -7.80 22.05 22.94
CA ALA A 97 -6.60 21.24 23.08
C ALA A 97 -6.10 20.67 21.74
N SER A 98 -7.01 20.54 20.76
CA SER A 98 -6.69 20.11 19.40
C SER A 98 -7.60 20.75 18.35
N ASP A 99 -7.17 20.66 17.07
CA ASP A 99 -8.00 21.07 15.93
C ASP A 99 -9.32 20.25 15.90
N TRP A 100 -9.28 18.99 16.33
CA TRP A 100 -10.46 18.11 16.38
C TRP A 100 -11.44 18.50 17.48
N ASP A 101 -10.98 18.99 18.64
CA ASP A 101 -11.86 19.47 19.70
C ASP A 101 -12.66 20.68 19.24
N TYR A 102 -12.00 21.63 18.55
CA TYR A 102 -12.67 22.75 17.91
C TYR A 102 -13.75 22.26 16.92
N LEU A 103 -13.39 21.35 16.01
CA LEU A 103 -14.34 20.82 15.02
C LEU A 103 -15.48 20.03 15.64
N SER A 104 -15.26 19.33 16.77
CA SER A 104 -16.32 18.60 17.49
C SER A 104 -17.40 19.54 18.03
N VAL A 105 -17.01 20.74 18.46
CA VAL A 105 -17.95 21.78 18.92
C VAL A 105 -18.66 22.41 17.73
N VAL A 106 -17.92 22.76 16.68
CA VAL A 106 -18.47 23.33 15.44
C VAL A 106 -19.52 22.41 14.80
N TRP A 107 -19.26 21.10 14.80
CA TRP A 107 -20.14 20.09 14.22
C TRP A 107 -21.13 19.50 15.22
N SER A 108 -21.30 20.12 16.40
CA SER A 108 -22.30 19.69 17.36
C SER A 108 -23.71 19.78 16.74
N GLY A 109 -24.35 18.63 16.57
CA GLY A 109 -25.65 18.50 15.90
C GLY A 109 -25.60 17.90 14.48
N LEU A 110 -24.41 17.69 13.92
CA LEU A 110 -24.22 16.85 12.74
C LEU A 110 -23.87 15.41 13.16
N PRO A 111 -24.04 14.41 12.27
CA PRO A 111 -23.50 13.07 12.50
C PRO A 111 -21.99 13.12 12.79
N PRO A 112 -21.41 12.16 13.53
CA PRO A 112 -19.97 12.10 13.72
C PRO A 112 -19.25 12.04 12.38
N PHE A 113 -18.29 12.95 12.18
CA PHE A 113 -17.48 12.98 10.96
C PHE A 113 -16.71 11.67 10.82
N ARG A 114 -16.68 11.13 9.60
CA ARG A 114 -15.86 9.98 9.20
C ARG A 114 -15.17 10.32 7.89
N THR A 115 -13.97 9.80 7.67
CA THR A 115 -13.36 9.82 6.34
C THR A 115 -14.18 8.94 5.39
N GLY A 116 -14.08 9.19 4.09
CA GLY A 116 -14.83 8.42 3.10
C GLY A 116 -16.26 8.92 2.83
N ILE A 117 -16.63 10.12 3.31
CA ILE A 117 -17.92 10.73 2.96
C ILE A 117 -17.87 11.37 1.58
N THR A 118 -19.01 11.41 0.90
CA THR A 118 -19.15 12.08 -0.39
C THR A 118 -19.06 13.60 -0.26
N LEU A 119 -18.75 14.29 -1.36
CA LEU A 119 -18.74 15.76 -1.39
C LEU A 119 -20.09 16.38 -0.98
N ASP A 120 -21.21 15.73 -1.28
CA ASP A 120 -22.53 16.18 -0.85
C ASP A 120 -22.75 16.00 0.66
N GLU A 121 -22.28 14.88 1.23
CA GLU A 121 -22.29 14.66 2.68
C GLU A 121 -21.32 15.59 3.42
N TRP A 122 -20.29 16.10 2.76
CA TRP A 122 -19.34 17.09 3.31
C TRP A 122 -19.94 18.48 3.45
N LYS A 123 -20.84 18.90 2.54
CA LYS A 123 -21.41 20.26 2.51
C LYS A 123 -21.93 20.76 3.86
N PRO A 124 -22.73 19.99 4.64
CA PRO A 124 -23.21 20.43 5.95
C PRO A 124 -22.09 20.73 6.95
N TYR A 125 -20.99 19.97 6.93
CA TYR A 125 -19.83 20.17 7.81
C TYR A 125 -19.06 21.44 7.43
N ALA A 126 -18.86 21.66 6.13
CA ALA A 126 -18.23 22.85 5.61
C ALA A 126 -19.08 24.11 5.94
N GLU A 127 -20.39 24.04 5.77
CA GLU A 127 -21.31 25.12 6.14
C GLU A 127 -21.33 25.40 7.64
N ALA A 128 -21.34 24.36 8.49
CA ALA A 128 -21.26 24.52 9.93
C ALA A 128 -19.95 25.21 10.35
N TYR A 129 -18.83 24.78 9.78
CA TYR A 129 -17.54 25.45 9.94
C TYR A 129 -17.59 26.91 9.48
N GLU A 130 -18.24 27.19 8.35
CA GLU A 130 -18.33 28.55 7.82
C GLU A 130 -19.24 29.47 8.63
N ARG A 131 -20.29 28.95 9.25
CA ARG A 131 -21.22 29.71 10.11
C ARG A 131 -20.70 29.94 11.52
N TYR A 132 -19.73 29.14 11.99
CA TYR A 132 -19.21 29.27 13.34
C TYR A 132 -18.46 30.60 13.52
N HIS A 133 -18.80 31.32 14.59
CA HIS A 133 -18.41 32.72 14.79
C HIS A 133 -16.95 32.91 15.24
N ILE A 134 -16.34 31.89 15.86
CA ILE A 134 -14.92 31.90 16.25
C ILE A 134 -14.14 31.18 15.16
N LYS A 135 -13.29 31.89 14.42
CA LYS A 135 -12.49 31.31 13.34
C LYS A 135 -11.06 31.04 13.79
N PRO A 136 -10.50 29.84 13.53
CA PRO A 136 -9.09 29.60 13.72
C PRO A 136 -8.26 30.42 12.71
N PRO A 137 -6.95 30.62 12.95
CA PRO A 137 -6.05 31.32 12.02
C PRO A 137 -5.73 30.51 10.74
N TRP A 138 -6.41 29.39 10.55
CA TRP A 138 -6.29 28.50 9.40
C TRP A 138 -7.66 28.30 8.74
N LYS A 139 -7.66 27.90 7.48
CA LYS A 139 -8.87 27.50 6.75
C LYS A 139 -8.93 25.99 6.65
N LEU A 140 -10.10 25.43 6.94
CA LEU A 140 -10.40 24.03 6.68
C LEU A 140 -10.48 23.82 5.18
N THR A 141 -9.66 22.91 4.66
CA THR A 141 -9.73 22.48 3.28
C THR A 141 -9.89 20.98 3.25
N GLU A 142 -10.83 20.51 2.44
CA GLU A 142 -10.95 19.11 2.12
C GLU A 142 -9.90 18.70 1.08
N ASP A 143 -9.44 17.46 1.21
CA ASP A 143 -8.79 16.76 0.12
C ASP A 143 -9.80 15.74 -0.38
N SER A 144 -10.50 16.13 -1.45
CA SER A 144 -11.36 15.23 -2.19
C SER A 144 -10.53 14.51 -3.24
N PHE A 145 -10.82 13.24 -3.44
CA PHE A 145 -10.34 12.52 -4.61
C PHE A 145 -11.56 12.09 -5.41
N SER A 146 -11.50 12.29 -6.72
CA SER A 146 -12.41 11.55 -7.58
C SER A 146 -12.02 10.07 -7.46
N GLY A 147 -12.99 9.23 -7.12
CA GLY A 147 -12.77 7.79 -7.10
C GLY A 147 -12.20 7.29 -8.43
N GLU A 148 -12.60 7.94 -9.52
CA GLU A 148 -12.10 7.73 -10.88
C GLU A 148 -10.58 7.93 -11.00
N LEU A 149 -10.04 9.05 -10.50
CA LEU A 149 -8.60 9.34 -10.58
C LEU A 149 -7.79 8.30 -9.79
N TYR A 150 -8.27 7.89 -8.62
CA TYR A 150 -7.60 6.88 -7.80
C TYR A 150 -7.67 5.52 -8.49
N SER A 151 -8.85 5.10 -8.94
CA SER A 151 -9.01 3.87 -9.71
C SER A 151 -8.04 3.86 -10.91
N LEU A 152 -7.92 4.97 -11.64
CA LEU A 152 -6.99 5.10 -12.76
C LEU A 152 -5.51 5.03 -12.33
N LEU A 153 -5.13 5.72 -11.25
CA LEU A 153 -3.76 5.71 -10.72
C LEU A 153 -3.34 4.31 -10.27
N TYR A 154 -4.19 3.64 -9.49
CA TYR A 154 -3.95 2.28 -8.99
C TYR A 154 -3.99 1.26 -10.12
N HIS A 155 -4.89 1.44 -11.09
CA HIS A 155 -4.90 0.65 -12.31
C HIS A 155 -3.58 0.75 -13.07
N ASP A 156 -3.07 1.97 -13.30
CA ASP A 156 -1.80 2.18 -14.01
C ASP A 156 -0.61 1.65 -13.21
N GLN A 157 -0.60 1.84 -11.89
CA GLN A 157 0.44 1.29 -11.02
C GLN A 157 0.43 -0.24 -11.03
N ALA A 158 -0.73 -0.87 -10.88
CA ALA A 158 -0.88 -2.32 -10.92
C ALA A 158 -0.46 -2.87 -12.28
N LYS A 159 -0.86 -2.22 -13.37
CA LYS A 159 -0.42 -2.56 -14.73
C LYS A 159 1.10 -2.56 -14.85
N ARG A 160 1.79 -1.51 -14.38
CA ARG A 160 3.26 -1.44 -14.42
C ARG A 160 3.93 -2.53 -13.58
N LEU A 161 3.38 -2.84 -12.40
CA LEU A 161 3.90 -3.88 -11.52
C LEU A 161 3.70 -5.27 -12.13
N HIS A 162 2.52 -5.57 -12.67
CA HIS A 162 2.25 -6.83 -13.35
C HIS A 162 3.11 -7.01 -14.61
N ALA A 163 3.34 -5.95 -15.39
CA ALA A 163 4.27 -6.03 -16.53
C ALA A 163 5.68 -6.47 -16.09
N LYS A 164 6.18 -5.93 -14.98
CA LYS A 164 7.47 -6.34 -14.39
C LYS A 164 7.44 -7.78 -13.88
N GLU A 165 6.38 -8.19 -13.19
CA GLU A 165 6.26 -9.55 -12.65
C GLU A 165 6.08 -10.61 -13.74
N ILE A 166 5.41 -10.29 -14.86
CA ILE A 166 5.32 -11.17 -16.03
C ILE A 166 6.71 -11.44 -16.59
N ALA A 167 7.51 -10.39 -16.82
CA ALA A 167 8.87 -10.55 -17.33
C ALA A 167 9.71 -11.46 -16.42
N LYS A 168 9.58 -11.30 -15.10
CA LYS A 168 10.23 -12.19 -14.12
C LYS A 168 9.68 -13.61 -14.15
N ALA A 169 8.36 -13.80 -14.25
CA ALA A 169 7.74 -15.12 -14.30
C ALA A 169 8.14 -15.89 -15.56
N VAL A 170 8.25 -15.21 -16.71
CA VAL A 170 8.78 -15.77 -17.95
C VAL A 170 10.25 -16.17 -17.78
N ALA A 171 11.07 -15.29 -17.19
CA ALA A 171 12.48 -15.60 -16.93
C ALA A 171 12.67 -16.80 -15.97
N ARG A 172 11.75 -17.00 -15.02
CA ARG A 172 11.74 -18.16 -14.11
C ARG A 172 11.14 -19.43 -14.74
N GLY A 173 10.55 -19.34 -15.94
CA GLY A 173 9.83 -20.45 -16.57
C GLY A 173 8.46 -20.78 -15.93
N GLU A 174 7.95 -19.90 -15.07
CA GLU A 174 6.63 -20.03 -14.44
C GLU A 174 5.49 -19.68 -15.42
N LEU A 175 5.78 -18.86 -16.43
CA LEU A 175 4.83 -18.47 -17.47
C LEU A 175 5.39 -18.84 -18.85
N VAL A 176 4.72 -19.78 -19.53
CA VAL A 176 5.15 -20.24 -20.85
C VAL A 176 4.59 -19.32 -21.94
N VAL A 177 5.45 -18.44 -22.45
CA VAL A 177 5.14 -17.60 -23.62
C VAL A 177 5.44 -18.33 -24.92
N ARG A 178 4.59 -18.13 -25.92
CA ARG A 178 4.72 -18.71 -27.26
C ARG A 178 4.72 -17.62 -28.31
N SER A 179 5.52 -17.82 -29.35
CA SER A 179 5.47 -16.95 -30.52
C SER A 179 4.07 -16.99 -31.13
N LYS A 180 3.48 -15.84 -31.44
CA LYS A 180 2.18 -15.77 -32.12
C LYS A 180 2.19 -16.44 -33.50
N MET A 181 3.35 -16.45 -34.17
CA MET A 181 3.52 -17.00 -35.52
C MET A 181 3.76 -18.52 -35.51
N THR A 182 4.65 -19.01 -34.63
CA THR A 182 5.06 -20.43 -34.65
C THR A 182 4.36 -21.28 -33.60
N LEU A 183 3.73 -20.66 -32.60
CA LEU A 183 3.16 -21.31 -31.41
C LEU A 183 4.19 -22.10 -30.59
N LEU A 184 5.48 -21.97 -30.89
CA LEU A 184 6.55 -22.63 -30.15
C LEU A 184 6.90 -21.81 -28.90
N PRO A 185 7.26 -22.47 -27.79
CA PRO A 185 7.77 -21.79 -26.61
C PRO A 185 9.00 -20.94 -26.93
N GLU A 186 9.00 -19.68 -26.52
CA GLU A 186 10.19 -18.82 -26.61
C GLU A 186 10.89 -18.82 -25.25
N ALA A 187 11.91 -19.68 -25.10
CA ALA A 187 12.61 -19.88 -23.83
C ALA A 187 13.34 -18.63 -23.30
N MET A 188 13.54 -17.61 -24.15
CA MET A 188 14.21 -16.34 -23.81
C MET A 188 13.69 -15.18 -24.67
N ALA A 189 12.38 -14.91 -24.61
CA ALA A 189 11.85 -13.68 -25.21
C ALA A 189 12.43 -12.45 -24.51
N ILE A 190 13.30 -11.72 -25.22
CA ILE A 190 13.83 -10.43 -24.78
C ILE A 190 12.77 -9.36 -25.05
N GLU A 191 12.50 -8.50 -24.06
CA GLU A 191 11.54 -7.38 -24.01
C GLU A 191 10.61 -7.21 -25.22
N ASP A 192 11.12 -6.72 -26.37
CA ASP A 192 10.29 -6.47 -27.56
C ASP A 192 9.56 -7.71 -28.09
N LYS A 193 10.20 -8.89 -28.07
CA LYS A 193 9.58 -10.15 -28.49
C LYS A 193 8.50 -10.63 -27.54
N LEU A 194 8.60 -10.23 -26.27
CA LEU A 194 7.62 -10.58 -25.25
C LEU A 194 6.26 -9.92 -25.56
N LEU A 195 6.27 -8.71 -26.12
CA LEU A 195 5.05 -7.95 -26.43
C LEU A 195 4.22 -8.62 -27.54
N ASP A 196 4.87 -9.28 -28.50
CA ASP A 196 4.22 -10.00 -29.60
C ASP A 196 3.87 -11.46 -29.25
N ALA A 197 4.27 -11.93 -28.07
CA ALA A 197 4.01 -13.30 -27.63
C ALA A 197 2.59 -13.48 -27.10
N ILE A 198 2.16 -14.74 -27.05
CA ILE A 198 0.88 -15.17 -26.50
C ILE A 198 1.08 -16.20 -25.39
N VAL A 199 0.12 -16.27 -24.48
CA VAL A 199 0.04 -17.25 -23.40
C VAL A 199 -1.27 -18.03 -23.56
N PHE A 200 -1.23 -19.35 -23.51
CA PHE A 200 -2.45 -20.15 -23.53
C PHE A 200 -3.24 -19.99 -22.23
N ILE A 201 -4.56 -20.14 -22.31
CA ILE A 201 -5.44 -19.86 -21.15
C ILE A 201 -5.10 -20.69 -19.93
N GLU A 202 -4.69 -21.95 -20.08
CA GLU A 202 -4.33 -22.78 -18.92
C GLU A 202 -3.08 -22.24 -18.21
N ASP A 203 -2.06 -21.79 -18.96
CA ASP A 203 -0.87 -21.15 -18.39
C ASP A 203 -1.23 -19.81 -17.73
N PHE A 204 -2.13 -19.02 -18.35
CA PHE A 204 -2.60 -17.76 -17.78
C PHE A 204 -3.43 -17.97 -16.50
N ARG A 205 -4.28 -19.00 -16.45
CA ARG A 205 -5.06 -19.38 -15.26
C ARG A 205 -4.14 -19.69 -14.08
N LEU A 206 -3.10 -20.51 -14.31
CA LEU A 206 -2.13 -20.86 -13.27
C LEU A 206 -1.39 -19.62 -12.76
N TYR A 207 -0.98 -18.74 -13.68
CA TYR A 207 -0.32 -17.49 -13.32
C TYR A 207 -1.23 -16.54 -12.53
N ALA A 208 -2.45 -16.29 -13.00
CA ALA A 208 -3.42 -15.43 -12.33
C ALA A 208 -3.82 -15.96 -10.93
N ALA A 209 -3.87 -17.28 -10.76
CA ALA A 209 -4.16 -17.91 -9.48
C ALA A 209 -3.13 -17.59 -8.38
N THR A 210 -1.89 -17.26 -8.75
CA THR A 210 -0.85 -16.81 -7.79
C THR A 210 -1.22 -15.48 -7.11
N PHE A 211 -2.07 -14.68 -7.75
CA PHE A 211 -2.64 -13.43 -7.22
C PHE A 211 -4.07 -13.60 -6.69
N HIS A 212 -4.54 -14.84 -6.55
CA HIS A 212 -5.92 -15.18 -6.16
C HIS A 212 -6.97 -14.64 -7.14
N ILE A 213 -6.64 -14.56 -8.42
CA ILE A 213 -7.55 -14.15 -9.49
C ILE A 213 -7.97 -15.38 -10.28
N GLY A 214 -9.28 -15.59 -10.41
CA GLY A 214 -9.85 -16.62 -11.27
C GLY A 214 -9.85 -16.16 -12.72
N VAL A 215 -9.62 -17.08 -13.66
CA VAL A 215 -9.76 -16.78 -15.10
C VAL A 215 -10.72 -17.79 -15.73
N THR A 216 -11.87 -17.29 -16.18
CA THR A 216 -12.89 -18.09 -16.86
C THR A 216 -13.04 -17.63 -18.30
N VAL A 217 -13.54 -18.53 -19.15
CA VAL A 217 -13.87 -18.22 -20.55
C VAL A 217 -15.38 -18.24 -20.62
N ALA A 218 -15.97 -17.14 -21.07
CA ALA A 218 -17.40 -17.05 -21.24
C ALA A 218 -17.90 -18.22 -22.11
N GLU A 219 -19.01 -18.83 -21.70
CA GLU A 219 -19.65 -19.80 -22.57
C GLU A 219 -20.23 -19.10 -23.80
N LEU A 220 -20.01 -19.68 -24.98
CA LEU A 220 -20.74 -19.26 -26.18
C LEU A 220 -22.24 -19.35 -25.90
N SER A 221 -22.99 -18.30 -26.22
CA SER A 221 -24.45 -18.36 -26.15
C SER A 221 -24.96 -19.49 -27.05
N GLN A 222 -26.14 -20.08 -26.79
CA GLN A 222 -26.67 -21.14 -27.67
C GLN A 222 -26.75 -20.71 -29.14
N ARG A 223 -27.03 -19.43 -29.39
CA ARG A 223 -27.07 -18.86 -30.74
C ARG A 223 -25.69 -18.83 -31.39
N GLU A 224 -24.66 -18.46 -30.66
CA GLU A 224 -23.27 -18.47 -31.15
C GLU A 224 -22.73 -19.89 -31.30
N LYS A 225 -23.04 -20.79 -30.35
CA LYS A 225 -22.77 -22.24 -30.46
C LYS A 225 -23.36 -22.79 -31.76
N ARG A 226 -24.63 -22.49 -32.06
CA ARG A 226 -25.29 -22.86 -33.33
C ARG A 226 -24.60 -22.24 -34.54
N LYS A 227 -24.33 -20.94 -34.53
CA LYS A 227 -23.66 -20.26 -35.64
C LYS A 227 -22.26 -20.82 -35.91
N ALA A 228 -21.51 -21.17 -34.87
CA ALA A 228 -20.20 -21.80 -34.98
C ALA A 228 -20.28 -23.23 -35.52
N LEU A 229 -21.26 -24.03 -35.06
CA LEU A 229 -21.51 -25.38 -35.58
C LEU A 229 -21.95 -25.36 -37.04
N ASP A 230 -22.85 -24.44 -37.42
CA ASP A 230 -23.30 -24.25 -38.80
C ASP A 230 -22.14 -23.84 -39.70
N ALA A 231 -21.29 -22.91 -39.25
CA ALA A 231 -20.09 -22.48 -39.99
C ALA A 231 -19.05 -23.60 -40.15
N ALA A 232 -18.95 -24.52 -39.18
CA ALA A 232 -18.09 -25.68 -39.25
C ALA A 232 -18.65 -26.80 -40.16
N GLY A 233 -19.84 -26.61 -40.76
CA GLY A 233 -20.53 -27.65 -41.54
C GLY A 233 -21.06 -28.79 -40.68
N LEU A 234 -20.99 -28.67 -39.35
CA LEU A 234 -21.50 -29.62 -38.37
C LEU A 234 -22.98 -29.34 -38.09
N LYS A 235 -23.80 -29.28 -39.14
CA LYS A 235 -25.26 -29.28 -39.00
C LYS A 235 -25.66 -30.57 -38.29
N HIS A 236 -25.88 -30.47 -36.98
CA HIS A 236 -26.24 -31.63 -36.19
C HIS A 236 -27.55 -32.20 -36.73
N ILE A 237 -27.47 -33.42 -37.24
CA ILE A 237 -28.57 -34.36 -37.32
C ILE A 237 -28.96 -34.62 -35.86
N SER A 238 -29.79 -33.76 -35.26
CA SER A 238 -30.39 -34.07 -33.97
C SER A 238 -31.50 -35.08 -34.22
N ALA A 239 -31.12 -36.34 -34.44
CA ALA A 239 -32.00 -37.44 -34.06
C ALA A 239 -31.99 -37.44 -32.53
N ALA A 240 -32.86 -36.62 -31.93
CA ALA A 240 -33.06 -36.65 -30.49
C ALA A 240 -33.33 -38.12 -30.12
N PRO A 241 -32.55 -38.72 -29.20
CA PRO A 241 -32.86 -40.05 -28.72
C PRO A 241 -34.31 -40.05 -28.21
N PRO A 242 -35.07 -41.13 -28.46
CA PRO A 242 -36.48 -41.19 -28.12
C PRO A 242 -36.70 -40.78 -26.66
N PRO A 243 -37.79 -40.05 -26.36
CA PRO A 243 -38.03 -39.47 -25.05
C PRO A 243 -37.87 -40.53 -23.96
N ILE A 244 -36.91 -40.30 -23.06
CA ILE A 244 -36.64 -41.16 -21.92
C ILE A 244 -37.92 -41.19 -21.08
N THR A 245 -38.51 -42.37 -20.96
CA THR A 245 -39.72 -42.58 -20.16
C THR A 245 -39.38 -42.23 -18.71
N PRO A 246 -40.20 -41.40 -18.03
CA PRO A 246 -39.88 -40.97 -16.67
C PRO A 246 -39.81 -42.20 -15.75
N LEU A 247 -38.59 -42.46 -15.24
CA LEU A 247 -38.34 -43.43 -14.20
C LEU A 247 -39.12 -43.01 -12.96
N ARG A 248 -40.24 -43.69 -12.75
CA ARG A 248 -41.18 -43.49 -11.65
C ARG A 248 -40.47 -43.82 -10.32
N GLY A 249 -40.16 -42.77 -9.54
CA GLY A 249 -40.21 -42.82 -8.07
C GLY A 249 -39.06 -43.49 -7.31
N SER A 250 -37.79 -43.28 -7.67
CA SER A 250 -36.69 -43.53 -6.73
C SER A 250 -36.39 -42.24 -5.96
N SER A 251 -36.84 -42.18 -4.70
CA SER A 251 -36.53 -41.11 -3.75
C SER A 251 -35.02 -40.86 -3.69
N TYR A 252 -34.59 -39.71 -4.19
CA TYR A 252 -33.21 -39.23 -4.08
C TYR A 252 -32.92 -38.96 -2.60
N SER A 253 -32.31 -39.92 -1.92
CA SER A 253 -31.65 -39.65 -0.65
C SER A 253 -30.35 -38.94 -0.98
N PRO A 254 -30.16 -37.67 -0.58
CA PRO A 254 -28.88 -37.01 -0.80
C PRO A 254 -27.78 -37.86 -0.15
N PRO A 255 -26.63 -38.06 -0.82
CA PRO A 255 -25.53 -38.83 -0.26
C PRO A 255 -25.20 -38.28 1.13
N ARG A 256 -25.17 -39.18 2.14
CA ARG A 256 -24.76 -38.81 3.49
C ARG A 256 -23.44 -38.07 3.39
N LYS A 257 -23.41 -36.83 3.91
CA LYS A 257 -22.19 -36.02 3.97
C LYS A 257 -21.13 -36.90 4.67
N PRO A 258 -19.99 -37.19 4.02
CA PRO A 258 -18.98 -38.06 4.61
C PRO A 258 -18.59 -37.51 5.98
N GLU A 259 -18.54 -38.40 6.95
CA GLU A 259 -18.13 -38.08 8.31
C GLU A 259 -16.73 -37.46 8.25
N PRO A 260 -16.50 -36.28 8.85
CA PRO A 260 -15.25 -35.57 8.72
C PRO A 260 -14.11 -36.44 9.26
N LEU A 261 -13.12 -36.73 8.41
CA LEU A 261 -11.92 -37.43 8.83
C LEU A 261 -11.24 -36.65 9.97
N PRO A 262 -10.69 -37.33 10.98
CA PRO A 262 -9.91 -36.68 12.02
C PRO A 262 -8.78 -35.89 11.36
N LEU A 263 -8.65 -34.62 11.76
CA LEU A 263 -7.61 -33.74 11.24
C LEU A 263 -6.23 -34.33 11.60
N PRO A 264 -5.25 -34.24 10.69
CA PRO A 264 -3.87 -34.51 11.08
C PRO A 264 -3.50 -33.56 12.22
N GLY A 265 -3.05 -34.12 13.35
CA GLY A 265 -2.58 -33.32 14.49
C GLY A 265 -1.42 -32.42 14.08
N THR A 266 -1.24 -31.31 14.79
CA THR A 266 -0.15 -30.36 14.55
C THR A 266 1.22 -31.01 14.75
N ASP A 267 2.16 -30.73 13.85
CA ASP A 267 3.55 -31.17 13.99
C ASP A 267 4.30 -30.31 15.01
N TRP A 268 4.11 -30.62 16.30
CA TRP A 268 4.67 -29.85 17.40
C TRP A 268 6.20 -29.84 17.45
N GLU A 269 6.89 -30.80 16.84
CA GLU A 269 8.36 -30.76 16.75
C GLU A 269 8.81 -29.61 15.86
N LEU A 270 8.15 -29.41 14.72
CA LEU A 270 8.42 -28.28 13.83
C LEU A 270 8.07 -26.94 14.50
N TRP A 271 6.86 -26.82 15.05
CA TRP A 271 6.34 -25.55 15.56
C TRP A 271 7.03 -25.05 16.82
N ARG A 272 7.62 -25.94 17.63
CA ARG A 272 8.46 -25.56 18.77
C ARG A 272 9.74 -24.84 18.36
N HIS A 273 10.22 -25.07 17.14
CA HIS A 273 11.43 -24.45 16.61
C HIS A 273 11.16 -23.25 15.70
N MET A 274 9.89 -22.86 15.47
CA MET A 274 9.53 -21.67 14.71
C MET A 274 9.31 -20.46 15.62
N PRO A 275 10.27 -19.50 15.70
CA PRO A 275 10.13 -18.32 16.56
C PRO A 275 9.11 -17.30 16.02
N LYS A 276 8.78 -17.37 14.73
CA LYS A 276 7.90 -16.44 14.03
C LYS A 276 6.90 -17.21 13.18
N ALA A 277 5.69 -16.70 13.09
CA ALA A 277 4.64 -17.25 12.23
C ALA A 277 3.73 -16.12 11.76
N THR A 278 2.99 -16.34 10.66
CA THR A 278 1.90 -15.44 10.32
C THR A 278 0.79 -15.51 11.38
N ILE A 279 -0.02 -14.45 11.52
CA ILE A 279 -1.19 -14.45 12.43
C ILE A 279 -2.10 -15.65 12.16
N THR A 280 -2.32 -15.98 10.88
CA THR A 280 -3.12 -17.13 10.47
C THR A 280 -2.56 -18.45 11.00
N GLU A 281 -1.25 -18.66 10.84
CA GLU A 281 -0.56 -19.86 11.33
C GLU A 281 -0.54 -19.92 12.85
N ALA A 282 -0.24 -18.81 13.53
CA ALA A 282 -0.21 -18.74 14.99
C ALA A 282 -1.58 -19.07 15.61
N VAL A 283 -2.67 -18.54 15.02
CA VAL A 283 -4.05 -18.85 15.44
C VAL A 283 -4.39 -20.31 15.18
N ALA A 284 -3.99 -20.89 14.05
CA ALA A 284 -4.22 -22.30 13.73
C ALA A 284 -3.55 -23.23 14.75
N VAL A 285 -2.26 -22.99 15.02
CA VAL A 285 -1.48 -23.76 16.00
C VAL A 285 -2.05 -23.58 17.41
N SER A 286 -2.63 -22.42 17.74
CA SER A 286 -3.29 -22.19 19.04
C SER A 286 -4.53 -23.07 19.27
N LEU A 287 -5.04 -23.69 18.20
CA LEU A 287 -6.20 -24.60 18.20
C LEU A 287 -5.80 -26.05 17.91
N ASP A 288 -4.50 -26.38 17.92
CA ASP A 288 -3.96 -27.70 17.55
C ASP A 288 -4.35 -28.09 16.10
N ILE A 289 -4.38 -27.09 15.20
CA ILE A 289 -4.63 -27.27 13.77
C ILE A 289 -3.34 -27.05 13.01
N GLU A 290 -2.93 -28.05 12.22
CA GLU A 290 -1.80 -27.92 11.32
C GLU A 290 -2.08 -26.86 10.22
N PRO A 291 -1.30 -25.78 10.09
CA PRO A 291 -1.62 -24.70 9.16
C PRO A 291 -1.65 -25.11 7.69
N SER A 292 -0.91 -26.15 7.32
CA SER A 292 -0.95 -26.70 5.96
C SER A 292 -2.35 -27.27 5.61
N ALA A 293 -3.12 -27.73 6.60
CA ALA A 293 -4.48 -28.22 6.41
C ALA A 293 -5.49 -27.10 6.10
N LEU A 294 -5.18 -25.83 6.44
CA LEU A 294 -6.04 -24.68 6.12
C LEU A 294 -6.01 -24.32 4.62
N LYS A 295 -4.91 -24.62 3.94
CA LYS A 295 -4.72 -24.27 2.51
C LYS A 295 -5.68 -25.03 1.58
N SER A 296 -6.20 -26.17 2.02
CA SER A 296 -7.04 -27.06 1.19
C SER A 296 -8.50 -26.62 1.03
N GLY A 297 -8.94 -25.51 1.62
CA GLY A 297 -10.28 -24.94 1.38
C GLY A 297 -11.45 -25.79 1.88
N CYS A 298 -11.20 -26.73 2.79
CA CYS A 298 -12.25 -27.55 3.39
C CYS A 298 -13.05 -26.69 4.38
N GLY A 299 -14.36 -26.52 4.14
CA GLY A 299 -15.23 -25.82 5.08
C GLY A 299 -15.40 -26.62 6.37
N TYR A 300 -14.75 -26.17 7.45
CA TYR A 300 -14.80 -26.81 8.76
C TYR A 300 -16.03 -26.34 9.54
N ALA A 301 -16.89 -27.28 9.96
CA ALA A 301 -18.07 -26.95 10.79
C ALA A 301 -17.65 -26.50 12.21
N GLU A 302 -16.67 -27.19 12.80
CA GLU A 302 -15.84 -26.82 13.95
C GLU A 302 -14.51 -27.59 13.78
N PRO A 303 -13.32 -27.00 13.95
CA PRO A 303 -12.93 -25.75 14.66
C PRO A 303 -13.05 -24.42 13.88
N GLY A 304 -13.65 -24.40 12.69
CA GLY A 304 -13.69 -23.21 11.82
C GLY A 304 -14.24 -21.92 12.46
N LYS A 305 -15.32 -22.00 13.24
CA LYS A 305 -15.91 -20.80 13.90
C LYS A 305 -14.99 -20.17 14.94
N GLU A 306 -14.34 -21.00 15.75
CA GLU A 306 -13.41 -20.51 16.78
C GLU A 306 -12.14 -19.97 16.15
N PHE A 307 -11.66 -20.60 15.08
CA PHE A 307 -10.57 -20.07 14.25
C PHE A 307 -10.90 -18.69 13.69
N ASP A 308 -12.06 -18.51 13.04
CA ASP A 308 -12.50 -17.23 12.49
C ASP A 308 -12.66 -16.15 13.57
N ARG A 309 -13.10 -16.53 14.77
CA ARG A 309 -13.21 -15.62 15.91
C ARG A 309 -11.83 -15.17 16.39
N ARG A 310 -10.91 -16.12 16.61
CA ARG A 310 -9.54 -15.83 17.08
C ARG A 310 -8.75 -15.03 16.05
N ILE A 311 -8.93 -15.28 14.76
CA ILE A 311 -8.24 -14.53 13.70
C ILE A 311 -8.70 -13.08 13.64
N LYS A 312 -10.02 -12.82 13.75
CA LYS A 312 -10.56 -11.46 13.79
C LYS A 312 -10.04 -10.68 14.99
N LEU A 313 -10.00 -11.32 16.15
CA LEU A 313 -9.42 -10.71 17.35
C LEU A 313 -7.92 -10.44 17.17
N ALA A 314 -7.13 -11.43 16.74
CA ALA A 314 -5.70 -11.25 16.54
C ALA A 314 -5.41 -10.09 15.58
N CYS A 315 -6.08 -10.05 14.42
CA CYS A 315 -5.93 -8.98 13.44
C CYS A 315 -6.27 -7.58 13.97
N ALA A 316 -7.26 -7.46 14.88
CA ALA A 316 -7.63 -6.17 15.48
C ALA A 316 -6.55 -5.63 16.45
N TYR A 317 -5.67 -6.49 16.96
CA TYR A 317 -4.60 -6.13 17.89
C TYR A 317 -3.21 -6.10 17.23
N VAL A 318 -3.11 -6.29 15.91
CA VAL A 318 -1.86 -6.10 15.15
C VAL A 318 -1.63 -4.62 14.92
N ASN A 319 -0.65 -4.06 15.62
CA ASN A 319 -0.19 -2.68 15.49
C ASN A 319 1.26 -2.53 16.00
N ASP A 320 1.97 -1.48 15.59
CA ASP A 320 3.37 -1.27 15.99
C ASP A 320 3.54 -1.00 17.49
N ALA A 321 2.54 -0.35 18.10
CA ALA A 321 2.59 0.07 19.48
C ALA A 321 1.97 -0.94 20.47
N GLY A 322 1.15 -1.87 19.99
CA GLY A 322 0.38 -2.75 20.88
C GLY A 322 0.99 -4.14 21.05
N PRO A 323 0.17 -5.11 21.49
CA PRO A 323 0.67 -6.36 22.04
C PRO A 323 1.16 -7.35 20.98
N LEU A 324 0.66 -7.25 19.74
CA LEU A 324 1.08 -8.08 18.61
C LEU A 324 1.82 -7.22 17.59
N ARG A 325 3.14 -7.09 17.75
CA ARG A 325 3.95 -6.27 16.85
C ARG A 325 4.32 -7.04 15.59
N PRO A 326 4.05 -6.50 14.39
CA PRO A 326 4.47 -7.14 13.15
C PRO A 326 6.00 -7.13 13.04
N GLN A 327 6.60 -8.31 12.85
CA GLN A 327 8.03 -8.49 12.64
C GLN A 327 8.35 -8.51 11.15
N GLY A 328 8.28 -7.34 10.51
CA GLY A 328 8.63 -7.15 9.10
C GLY A 328 8.40 -5.70 8.67
N PRO A 329 8.88 -5.28 7.49
CA PRO A 329 8.59 -3.93 6.99
C PRO A 329 7.09 -3.78 6.79
N LEU A 330 6.46 -2.81 7.45
CA LEU A 330 5.02 -2.53 7.38
C LEU A 330 4.47 -2.40 5.95
N GLY A 331 5.33 -2.00 5.00
CA GLY A 331 4.99 -1.98 3.58
C GLY A 331 4.49 -3.33 3.05
N HIS A 332 4.90 -4.46 3.65
CA HIS A 332 4.42 -5.78 3.26
C HIS A 332 2.99 -6.08 3.74
N MET A 333 2.49 -5.46 4.83
CA MET A 333 1.11 -5.68 5.32
C MET A 333 0.06 -5.19 4.33
N HIS A 334 0.31 -4.06 3.66
CA HIS A 334 -0.62 -3.50 2.67
C HIS A 334 -0.57 -4.21 1.32
N LEU A 335 0.56 -4.86 0.99
CA LEU A 335 0.77 -5.47 -0.33
C LEU A 335 0.31 -6.94 -0.43
N PHE A 336 0.20 -7.68 0.68
CA PHE A 336 0.03 -9.14 0.64
C PHE A 336 -1.17 -9.69 1.44
N GLY A 337 -2.26 -8.91 1.55
CA GLY A 337 -3.53 -9.43 2.10
C GLY A 337 -3.89 -8.97 3.51
N GLY A 338 -3.31 -7.85 3.97
CA GLY A 338 -3.73 -7.18 5.21
C GLY A 338 -3.17 -7.80 6.49
N PRO A 339 -3.79 -7.50 7.66
CA PRO A 339 -3.30 -7.95 8.97
C PRO A 339 -3.20 -9.46 9.15
N ILE A 340 -3.94 -10.23 8.35
CA ILE A 340 -3.95 -11.70 8.35
C ILE A 340 -2.59 -12.29 7.96
N ALA A 341 -1.85 -11.59 7.09
CA ALA A 341 -0.53 -11.98 6.61
C ALA A 341 0.62 -11.42 7.44
N ALA A 342 0.33 -10.66 8.51
CA ALA A 342 1.36 -10.11 9.37
C ALA A 342 2.13 -11.25 10.07
N VAL A 343 3.46 -11.18 10.00
CA VAL A 343 4.35 -12.11 10.71
C VAL A 343 4.55 -11.58 12.12
N VAL A 344 4.29 -12.40 13.13
CA VAL A 344 4.45 -12.04 14.55
C VAL A 344 5.38 -13.02 15.26
N SER A 345 5.91 -12.59 16.41
CA SER A 345 6.67 -13.46 17.31
C SER A 345 5.74 -14.45 18.01
N MET A 346 6.04 -15.75 17.93
CA MET A 346 5.25 -16.80 18.60
C MET A 346 5.16 -16.61 20.13
N PRO A 347 6.24 -16.26 20.86
CA PRO A 347 6.12 -15.97 22.30
C PRO A 347 5.28 -14.73 22.63
N GLU A 348 5.35 -13.65 21.83
CA GLU A 348 4.51 -12.46 22.04
C GLU A 348 3.03 -12.82 21.80
N PHE A 349 2.77 -13.59 20.75
CA PHE A 349 1.44 -14.11 20.46
C PHE A 349 0.91 -15.00 21.60
N ALA A 350 1.74 -15.92 22.13
CA ALA A 350 1.36 -16.76 23.26
C ALA A 350 0.98 -15.93 24.49
N LYS A 351 1.81 -14.94 24.83
CA LYS A 351 1.57 -14.04 25.98
C LYS A 351 0.28 -13.26 25.83
N TRP A 352 0.04 -12.71 24.63
CA TRP A 352 -1.19 -12.00 24.31
C TRP A 352 -2.41 -12.92 24.35
N ALA A 353 -2.35 -14.10 23.72
CA ALA A 353 -3.44 -15.07 23.69
C ALA A 353 -3.83 -15.52 25.11
N LEU A 354 -2.84 -15.78 25.98
CA LEU A 354 -3.09 -16.08 27.39
C LEU A 354 -3.73 -14.90 28.14
N SER A 355 -3.32 -13.65 27.85
CA SER A 355 -3.97 -12.47 28.45
C SER A 355 -5.43 -12.29 28.00
N MET A 356 -5.78 -12.81 26.82
CA MET A 356 -7.15 -12.87 26.31
C MET A 356 -7.96 -14.05 26.87
N GLY A 357 -7.36 -14.85 27.76
CA GLY A 357 -8.00 -16.03 28.36
C GLY A 357 -8.09 -17.24 27.43
N TRP A 358 -7.28 -17.31 26.37
CA TRP A 358 -7.27 -18.47 25.47
C TRP A 358 -6.55 -19.65 26.11
N THR A 359 -7.09 -20.85 25.91
CA THR A 359 -6.39 -22.10 26.22
C THR A 359 -5.47 -22.44 25.05
N LEU A 360 -4.18 -22.57 25.34
CA LEU A 360 -3.16 -23.00 24.37
C LEU A 360 -2.76 -24.46 24.64
N PRO A 361 -2.43 -25.25 23.60
CA PRO A 361 -1.86 -26.58 23.76
C PRO A 361 -0.57 -26.55 24.60
N GLU A 362 -0.32 -27.60 25.40
CA GLU A 362 0.87 -27.66 26.29
C GLU A 362 2.19 -27.59 25.52
N GLN A 363 2.17 -28.00 24.25
CA GLN A 363 3.32 -28.02 23.36
C GLN A 363 3.56 -26.68 22.66
N PHE A 364 2.64 -25.71 22.79
CA PHE A 364 2.78 -24.39 22.21
C PHE A 364 4.06 -23.72 22.73
N PRO A 365 4.87 -23.07 21.86
CA PRO A 365 6.13 -22.46 22.26
C PRO A 365 5.92 -21.28 23.22
N ILE A 366 5.83 -21.59 24.50
CA ILE A 366 5.88 -20.63 25.59
C ILE A 366 7.35 -20.57 26.00
N PHE A 367 8.06 -19.53 25.55
CA PHE A 367 9.36 -19.25 26.11
C PHE A 367 9.13 -18.90 27.58
N LYS A 368 9.42 -19.85 28.47
CA LYS A 368 9.70 -19.53 29.87
C LYS A 368 10.93 -18.64 29.79
N ASP A 369 10.72 -17.33 29.76
CA ASP A 369 11.79 -16.34 29.80
C ASP A 369 12.85 -16.88 30.75
N SER A 370 14.04 -17.11 30.19
CA SER A 370 15.19 -17.66 30.91
C SER A 370 15.21 -17.07 32.30
N VAL A 371 14.80 -17.87 33.28
CA VAL A 371 14.77 -17.47 34.67
C VAL A 371 16.22 -17.11 34.97
N HIS A 372 16.48 -15.81 35.09
CA HIS A 372 17.66 -15.32 35.77
C HIS A 372 17.67 -16.06 37.11
N GLN A 373 18.66 -16.96 37.28
CA GLN A 373 19.02 -17.47 38.59
C GLN A 373 19.14 -16.27 39.54
N PRO A 374 18.54 -16.30 40.73
CA PRO A 374 18.73 -15.24 41.71
C PRO A 374 20.21 -15.22 42.10
N VAL A 375 20.97 -14.27 41.57
CA VAL A 375 22.30 -13.96 42.06
C VAL A 375 22.12 -13.40 43.46
N ALA A 376 22.77 -14.05 44.42
CA ALA A 376 22.78 -13.67 45.82
C ALA A 376 23.18 -12.20 45.97
N THR A 377 22.47 -11.53 46.88
CA THR A 377 22.79 -10.23 47.45
C THR A 377 24.27 -10.14 47.86
N GLU A 378 25.06 -9.40 47.10
CA GLU A 378 26.30 -8.79 47.57
C GLU A 378 26.33 -7.29 47.25
N THR A 379 26.37 -6.54 48.33
CA THR A 379 26.79 -5.15 48.58
C THR A 379 27.33 -4.30 47.42
N VAL A 380 26.68 -3.14 47.28
CA VAL A 380 27.11 -1.91 46.60
C VAL A 380 28.53 -1.46 47.02
N PRO A 381 29.31 -0.87 46.09
CA PRO A 381 29.86 0.44 46.41
C PRO A 381 29.63 1.50 45.31
N ALA A 382 29.62 2.73 45.79
CA ALA A 382 29.38 3.98 45.10
C ALA A 382 30.33 4.23 43.91
N SER A 383 29.75 4.46 42.74
CA SER A 383 30.37 5.21 41.64
C SER A 383 29.30 5.71 40.66
N SER A 384 28.51 6.71 41.06
CA SER A 384 27.55 7.37 40.16
C SER A 384 27.41 8.87 40.44
N THR A 385 28.52 9.53 40.75
CA THR A 385 28.54 10.99 40.99
C THR A 385 29.40 11.74 39.96
N LEU A 386 30.32 11.06 39.26
CA LEU A 386 31.22 11.71 38.28
C LEU A 386 30.61 11.86 36.88
N LEU A 387 29.67 10.99 36.47
CA LEU A 387 29.02 11.08 35.16
C LEU A 387 27.97 12.20 35.09
N ARG A 388 27.35 12.58 36.21
CA ARG A 388 26.36 13.67 36.26
C ARG A 388 26.99 15.06 36.08
N VAL A 389 28.22 15.27 36.57
CA VAL A 389 28.92 16.57 36.45
C VAL A 389 29.54 16.74 35.05
N ALA A 390 29.95 15.64 34.39
CA ALA A 390 30.47 15.69 33.03
C ALA A 390 29.39 16.02 31.99
N LEU A 391 28.18 15.46 32.13
CA LEU A 391 27.06 15.73 31.21
C LEU A 391 26.50 17.16 31.33
N GLN A 392 26.50 17.74 32.53
CA GLN A 392 26.04 19.13 32.71
C GLN A 392 27.00 20.19 32.14
N ARG A 393 28.30 19.86 31.97
CA ARG A 393 29.27 20.77 31.33
C ARG A 393 29.23 20.70 29.80
N LEU A 394 28.81 19.58 29.23
CA LEU A 394 28.71 19.40 27.77
C LEU A 394 27.49 20.12 27.19
N VAL A 395 26.36 20.14 27.91
CA VAL A 395 25.15 20.85 27.49
C VAL A 395 25.31 22.38 27.55
N LYS A 396 26.21 22.90 28.41
CA LYS A 396 26.41 24.34 28.57
C LYS A 396 27.32 24.96 27.49
N ASN A 397 28.13 24.17 26.79
CA ASN A 397 29.05 24.66 25.75
C ASN A 397 28.43 24.73 24.36
N GLU A 398 27.33 24.00 24.09
CA GLU A 398 26.68 24.00 22.77
C GLU A 398 25.72 25.18 22.57
N VAL A 399 25.26 25.82 23.65
CA VAL A 399 24.33 26.97 23.61
C VAL A 399 25.02 28.30 23.25
N GLN A 400 26.37 28.34 23.25
CA GLN A 400 27.14 29.56 22.93
C GLN A 400 27.55 29.69 21.45
N LYS A 401 27.23 28.72 20.58
CA LYS A 401 27.66 28.70 19.17
C LYS A 401 26.64 29.22 18.15
N LEU A 402 25.46 29.70 18.56
CA LEU A 402 24.34 29.98 17.64
C LEU A 402 24.00 31.47 17.39
N ASN A 403 24.95 32.41 17.54
CA ASN A 403 24.74 33.80 17.13
C ASN A 403 25.90 34.36 16.30
N PRO A 404 25.79 34.43 14.96
CA PRO A 404 26.60 35.32 14.16
C PRO A 404 25.91 36.68 13.95
N PRO A 405 26.67 37.80 13.90
CA PRO A 405 26.12 39.14 13.62
C PRO A 405 25.83 39.35 12.13
N ALA A 406 24.85 40.22 11.85
CA ALA A 406 24.36 40.56 10.51
C ALA A 406 25.42 41.27 9.63
N PRO A 407 25.41 41.06 8.30
CA PRO A 407 26.18 41.87 7.36
C PRO A 407 25.39 43.10 6.85
N PRO A 408 26.10 44.18 6.43
CA PRO A 408 25.49 45.42 5.95
C PRO A 408 24.99 45.31 4.49
N SER A 409 23.99 46.13 4.17
CA SER A 409 23.53 46.36 2.79
C SER A 409 24.49 47.28 2.04
N ASP A 410 24.75 46.95 0.77
CA ASP A 410 24.51 47.79 -0.40
C ASP A 410 25.26 47.23 -1.63
N GLY A 411 24.58 47.20 -2.78
CA GLY A 411 25.23 46.93 -4.07
C GLY A 411 24.30 46.33 -5.12
N ALA A 412 23.80 47.20 -6.00
CA ALA A 412 23.06 46.84 -7.20
C ALA A 412 23.88 45.93 -8.14
N ALA A 413 23.28 44.83 -8.60
CA ALA A 413 23.76 44.05 -9.74
C ALA A 413 22.58 43.36 -10.45
N GLU A 414 22.71 43.27 -11.77
CA GLU A 414 21.73 42.85 -12.75
C GLU A 414 21.03 41.52 -12.43
N ALA A 415 19.72 41.48 -12.67
CA ALA A 415 18.89 40.30 -12.54
C ALA A 415 19.36 39.20 -13.50
N THR A 416 20.12 38.26 -12.96
CA THR A 416 20.28 36.94 -13.57
C THR A 416 19.16 36.06 -13.01
N ASP A 417 18.29 35.57 -13.89
CA ASP A 417 17.23 34.61 -13.55
C ASP A 417 17.87 33.41 -12.86
N LYS A 418 17.69 33.32 -11.53
CA LYS A 418 18.04 32.12 -10.79
C LYS A 418 17.08 31.01 -11.25
N PRO A 419 17.56 29.92 -11.85
CA PRO A 419 16.68 28.83 -12.25
C PRO A 419 16.02 28.26 -11.00
N GLY A 420 14.69 28.30 -10.96
CA GLY A 420 13.91 27.60 -9.94
C GLY A 420 14.23 26.09 -9.97
N ASN A 421 13.72 25.34 -8.99
CA ASN A 421 14.01 23.90 -8.81
C ASN A 421 13.77 23.01 -10.06
N ASN A 422 13.09 23.52 -11.09
CA ASN A 422 12.90 22.87 -12.39
C ASN A 422 13.94 23.36 -13.40
N TRP A 423 14.87 22.48 -13.77
CA TRP A 423 15.79 22.68 -14.89
C TRP A 423 15.11 22.25 -16.18
N ASP A 424 15.01 23.16 -17.16
CA ASP A 424 14.49 22.84 -18.48
C ASP A 424 15.55 22.14 -19.36
N GLU A 425 15.13 21.63 -20.52
CA GLU A 425 16.03 20.95 -21.46
C GLU A 425 17.23 21.83 -21.85
N TYR A 426 17.02 23.15 -21.93
CA TYR A 426 18.08 24.12 -22.22
C TYR A 426 19.11 24.19 -21.10
N GLY A 427 18.67 24.25 -19.84
CA GLY A 427 19.51 24.18 -18.66
C GLY A 427 20.34 22.90 -18.61
N LEU A 428 19.74 21.74 -18.90
CA LEU A 428 20.44 20.45 -18.94
C LEU A 428 21.49 20.39 -20.05
N ARG A 429 21.19 20.89 -21.26
CA ARG A 429 22.15 21.00 -22.38
C ARG A 429 23.32 21.90 -22.02
N ARG A 430 23.06 23.03 -21.36
CA ARG A 430 24.10 23.97 -20.91
C ARG A 430 25.00 23.31 -19.87
N LEU A 431 24.42 22.60 -18.90
CA LEU A 431 25.16 21.89 -17.85
C LEU A 431 26.11 20.84 -18.45
N LEU A 432 25.64 20.04 -19.42
CA LEU A 432 26.49 19.08 -20.13
C LEU A 432 27.61 19.74 -20.93
N LYS A 433 27.31 20.85 -21.61
CA LYS A 433 28.31 21.59 -22.38
C LYS A 433 29.43 22.12 -21.48
N GLU A 434 29.09 22.64 -20.30
CA GLU A 434 30.06 23.17 -19.35
C GLU A 434 30.89 22.05 -18.67
N ARG A 435 30.28 20.90 -18.37
CA ARG A 435 31.00 19.70 -17.92
C ARG A 435 31.99 19.20 -18.98
N ASN A 436 31.56 19.12 -20.25
CA ASN A 436 32.43 18.72 -21.36
C ASN A 436 33.53 19.76 -21.65
N GLY A 437 33.33 21.01 -21.21
CA GLY A 437 34.34 22.07 -21.20
C GLY A 437 35.37 21.97 -20.07
N GLY A 438 35.32 20.92 -19.24
CA GLY A 438 36.31 20.66 -18.19
C GLY A 438 35.95 21.21 -16.80
N MET A 439 34.74 21.77 -16.61
CA MET A 439 34.30 22.16 -15.27
C MET A 439 34.05 20.93 -14.40
N THR A 440 34.62 20.96 -13.19
CA THR A 440 34.34 19.94 -12.17
C THR A 440 32.92 20.09 -11.60
N GLN A 441 32.37 19.01 -11.04
CA GLN A 441 31.04 19.06 -10.40
C GLN A 441 30.96 20.12 -9.28
N GLN A 442 32.07 20.38 -8.57
CA GLN A 442 32.11 21.42 -7.55
C GLN A 442 32.01 22.81 -8.15
N GLN A 443 32.77 23.09 -9.22
CA GLN A 443 32.69 24.39 -9.92
C GLN A 443 31.30 24.64 -10.51
N LEU A 444 30.63 23.60 -11.00
CA LEU A 444 29.24 23.71 -11.45
C LEU A 444 28.28 23.95 -10.28
N ALA A 445 28.47 23.27 -9.15
CA ALA A 445 27.68 23.46 -7.93
C ALA A 445 27.76 24.90 -7.43
N ASP A 446 28.98 25.44 -7.36
CA ASP A 446 29.23 26.81 -6.92
C ASP A 446 28.65 27.83 -7.92
N LYS A 447 28.78 27.58 -9.23
CA LYS A 447 28.27 28.46 -10.28
C LYS A 447 26.75 28.56 -10.33
N TYR A 448 26.06 27.47 -10.04
CA TYR A 448 24.60 27.38 -10.11
C TYR A 448 23.94 27.47 -8.72
N GLU A 449 24.70 27.74 -7.67
CA GLU A 449 24.24 27.82 -6.28
C GLU A 449 23.42 26.58 -5.84
N VAL A 450 23.80 25.38 -6.31
CA VAL A 450 23.15 24.10 -5.97
C VAL A 450 24.14 23.13 -5.35
N SER A 451 23.63 22.14 -4.61
CA SER A 451 24.51 21.14 -4.00
C SER A 451 25.23 20.28 -5.04
N ARG A 452 26.44 19.82 -4.73
CA ARG A 452 27.20 18.90 -5.58
C ARG A 452 26.42 17.61 -5.91
N GLN A 453 25.64 17.10 -4.96
CA GLN A 453 24.77 15.94 -5.18
C GLN A 453 23.69 16.24 -6.22
N ARG A 454 23.09 17.44 -6.18
CA ARG A 454 22.10 17.87 -7.18
C ARG A 454 22.72 17.99 -8.57
N ILE A 455 23.92 18.55 -8.70
CA ILE A 455 24.66 18.56 -9.98
C ILE A 455 24.92 17.15 -10.50
N ALA A 456 25.33 16.23 -9.64
CA ALA A 456 25.54 14.83 -10.05
C ALA A 456 24.25 14.21 -10.60
N PHE A 457 23.12 14.41 -9.92
CA PHE A 457 21.81 13.97 -10.39
C PHE A 457 21.41 14.60 -11.72
N LEU A 458 21.51 15.93 -11.85
CA LEU A 458 21.16 16.66 -13.08
C LEU A 458 22.03 16.25 -14.27
N LEU A 459 23.30 15.90 -14.02
CA LEU A 459 24.18 15.38 -15.05
C LEU A 459 23.78 13.99 -15.55
N THR A 460 23.36 13.09 -14.67
CA THR A 460 22.81 11.78 -15.06
C THR A 460 21.50 11.96 -15.84
N GLU A 461 20.61 12.82 -15.36
CA GLU A 461 19.36 13.14 -16.04
C GLU A 461 19.59 13.74 -17.43
N ALA A 462 20.53 14.68 -17.55
CA ALA A 462 20.91 15.28 -18.82
C ALA A 462 21.52 14.23 -19.77
N GLU A 463 22.38 13.33 -19.28
CA GLU A 463 22.92 12.23 -20.07
C GLU A 463 21.80 11.33 -20.59
N ASP A 464 20.86 10.90 -19.74
CA ASP A 464 19.76 10.02 -20.15
C ASP A 464 18.80 10.67 -21.15
N GLN A 465 18.48 11.96 -20.97
CA GLN A 465 17.54 12.67 -21.85
C GLN A 465 18.17 13.09 -23.19
N LEU A 466 19.45 13.47 -23.18
CA LEU A 466 20.11 14.09 -24.33
C LEU A 466 21.08 13.17 -25.05
N LYS A 467 21.32 11.94 -24.55
CA LYS A 467 22.09 10.95 -25.29
C LYS A 467 21.40 10.78 -26.65
N PRO A 468 22.09 11.01 -27.78
CA PRO A 468 21.53 10.66 -29.06
C PRO A 468 21.17 9.18 -28.96
N ARG A 469 19.89 8.85 -29.10
CA ARG A 469 19.46 7.45 -29.24
C ARG A 469 20.32 6.89 -30.36
N ASN A 470 21.28 6.04 -30.00
CA ASN A 470 22.16 5.42 -30.97
C ASN A 470 21.24 4.88 -32.06
N ALA A 471 21.41 5.39 -33.28
CA ALA A 471 20.63 4.93 -34.42
C ALA A 471 20.70 3.41 -34.37
N SER A 472 19.53 2.78 -34.26
CA SER A 472 19.46 1.33 -34.16
C SER A 472 20.34 0.75 -35.26
N PRO A 473 21.19 -0.26 -34.98
CA PRO A 473 21.97 -0.92 -36.02
C PRO A 473 21.08 -1.53 -37.14
N PHE A 474 19.76 -1.49 -36.97
CA PHE A 474 18.73 -1.90 -37.92
C PHE A 474 17.93 -0.76 -38.55
N ASP A 475 18.33 0.51 -38.42
CA ASP A 475 17.65 1.61 -39.12
C ASP A 475 17.83 1.45 -40.65
N PRO A 476 16.78 1.08 -41.41
CA PRO A 476 16.90 0.69 -42.82
C PRO A 476 17.32 1.85 -43.73
N LEU A 477 17.25 3.09 -43.22
CA LEU A 477 17.59 4.30 -43.97
C LEU A 477 19.11 4.59 -44.02
N ASN A 478 19.93 3.95 -43.17
CA ASN A 478 21.35 4.27 -43.06
C ASN A 478 22.29 3.44 -43.97
N ARG A 479 21.73 2.61 -44.87
CA ARG A 479 22.50 1.70 -45.76
C ARG A 479 22.94 2.29 -47.11
N ARG A 480 22.71 3.57 -47.41
CA ARG A 480 22.84 4.08 -48.79
C ARG A 480 24.16 4.72 -49.22
N ASN A 481 25.12 4.98 -48.32
CA ASN A 481 26.37 5.64 -48.71
C ASN A 481 27.61 4.77 -48.42
N GLY A 482 27.82 3.78 -49.27
CA GLY A 482 29.01 2.93 -49.29
C GLY A 482 29.36 2.49 -50.71
N LYS A 483 29.60 3.45 -51.61
CA LYS A 483 30.35 3.24 -52.85
C LYS A 483 31.55 4.19 -52.85
N LYS A 484 32.71 3.64 -52.53
CA LYS A 484 33.99 3.91 -53.20
C LYS A 484 34.92 2.75 -52.93
#